data_AF-L0EBP6-F1
#
_entry.id   AF-L0EBP6-F1
#
_cell.length_a   1.000
_cell.length_b   1.000
_cell.length_c   1.000
_cell.angle_alpha   90.00
_cell.angle_beta   90.00
_cell.angle_gamma   90.00
#
_symmetry.space_group_name_H-M   'P 1'
#
loop_
_entity.id
_entity.type
_entity.pdbx_description
1 polymer ?
#
loop_
_entity_poly.entity_id
_entity_poly.type
_entity_poly.pdbx_seq_one_letter_code
_entity_poly.pdbx_strand_id
1 'polypeptide(L)'
;MMHDLASRVGVVVSVSRGATHTFSKPVVESITLLAGLGVEGDAHMGTTVKHRSRVAQNPNQPNLRQVHLIHAELFDEVCEDGYHVEPGQLGENITPRGIDLLRLPTGTRLHIGEQAVVEITGLRNPCAQIDDFRKGLLSRVLVRDENGSLIRKAGVMSIVLNGGEVRAGDRIRVELPPPPFRPLERV
;
A
#
# COMPACT_ATOMS: atom_id res chain seq x y z
N MET A 1 -12.41 5.06 -17.96
CA MET A 1 -11.62 4.20 -18.89
C MET A 1 -10.20 4.09 -18.35
N MET A 2 -9.40 3.05 -18.68
CA MET A 2 -8.06 2.88 -18.08
C MET A 2 -7.12 4.09 -18.33
N HIS A 3 -7.28 4.79 -19.45
CA HIS A 3 -6.57 6.04 -19.74
C HIS A 3 -6.86 7.18 -18.74
N ASP A 4 -8.07 7.24 -18.16
CA ASP A 4 -8.43 8.22 -17.12
C ASP A 4 -7.63 7.96 -15.84
N LEU A 5 -7.45 6.69 -15.47
CA LEU A 5 -6.65 6.29 -14.29
C LEU A 5 -5.18 6.70 -14.42
N ALA A 6 -4.60 6.65 -15.63
CA ALA A 6 -3.22 7.07 -15.89
C ALA A 6 -3.02 8.58 -15.93
N SER A 7 -4.09 9.33 -16.27
CA SER A 7 -4.02 10.79 -16.44
C SER A 7 -4.08 11.56 -15.11
N ARG A 8 -4.49 10.89 -14.02
CA ARG A 8 -4.58 11.50 -12.69
C ARG A 8 -3.19 11.61 -12.06
N VAL A 9 -2.92 12.78 -11.50
CA VAL A 9 -1.75 13.02 -10.67
C VAL A 9 -2.18 12.96 -9.22
N GLY A 10 -1.60 12.03 -8.47
CA GLY A 10 -1.78 11.94 -7.03
C GLY A 10 -0.78 12.78 -6.27
N VAL A 11 -0.96 12.82 -4.96
CA VAL A 11 -0.01 13.42 -4.02
C VAL A 11 0.17 12.50 -2.81
N VAL A 12 1.38 12.47 -2.27
CA VAL A 12 1.66 11.83 -0.99
C VAL A 12 1.11 12.73 0.13
N VAL A 13 0.14 12.25 0.89
CA VAL A 13 -0.39 12.97 2.06
C VAL A 13 0.59 12.82 3.23
N SER A 14 1.13 11.62 3.42
CA SER A 14 2.06 11.31 4.50
C SER A 14 2.89 10.08 4.20
N VAL A 15 4.00 9.96 4.92
CA VAL A 15 4.85 8.77 4.93
C VAL A 15 5.08 8.29 6.36
N SER A 16 5.18 6.98 6.53
CA SER A 16 5.29 6.35 7.84
C SER A 16 6.27 5.17 7.78
N ARG A 17 7.02 4.95 8.86
CA ARG A 17 7.91 3.79 9.00
C ARG A 17 7.98 3.35 10.46
N GLY A 18 8.18 2.05 10.67
CA GLY A 18 8.38 1.49 12.02
C GLY A 18 9.49 0.46 12.03
N ALA A 19 10.47 0.62 12.92
CA ALA A 19 11.60 -0.32 13.05
C ALA A 19 11.21 -1.66 13.70
N THR A 20 10.04 -1.72 14.34
CA THR A 20 9.51 -2.91 15.01
C THR A 20 8.26 -3.43 14.29
N HIS A 21 7.94 -4.72 14.46
CA HIS A 21 6.75 -5.34 13.87
C HIS A 21 5.45 -4.96 14.63
N THR A 22 5.25 -3.68 14.90
CA THR A 22 3.97 -3.15 15.38
C THR A 22 2.98 -3.03 14.22
N PHE A 23 1.69 -3.05 14.53
CA PHE A 23 0.63 -2.93 13.52
C PHE A 23 0.65 -1.54 12.86
N SER A 24 0.69 -0.49 13.68
CA SER A 24 0.77 0.91 13.23
C SER A 24 2.22 1.38 13.10
N LYS A 25 2.43 2.37 12.24
CA LYS A 25 3.72 3.02 11.99
C LYS A 25 3.62 4.52 12.30
N PRO A 26 4.56 5.11 13.05
CA PRO A 26 4.59 6.55 13.23
C PRO A 26 4.82 7.27 11.90
N VAL A 27 4.13 8.40 11.72
CA VAL A 27 4.37 9.33 10.62
C VAL A 27 5.74 9.99 10.81
N VAL A 28 6.47 10.14 9.71
CA VAL A 28 7.79 10.79 9.67
C VAL A 28 7.82 11.83 8.56
N GLU A 29 8.80 12.74 8.59
CA GLU A 29 8.94 13.78 7.56
C GLU A 29 9.29 13.19 6.17
N SER A 30 10.13 12.15 6.16
CA SER A 30 10.54 11.45 4.94
C SER A 30 10.82 9.97 5.17
N ILE A 31 10.73 9.19 4.10
CA ILE A 31 11.21 7.81 4.04
C ILE A 31 12.15 7.62 2.86
N THR A 32 13.18 6.79 3.03
CA THR A 32 14.07 6.38 1.94
C THR A 32 13.62 5.03 1.40
N LEU A 33 13.30 4.97 0.11
CA LEU A 33 13.04 3.70 -0.59
C LEU A 33 14.36 3.14 -1.13
N LEU A 34 14.59 1.86 -0.87
CA LEU A 34 15.75 1.10 -1.32
C LEU A 34 15.30 0.02 -2.31
N ALA A 35 15.86 0.05 -3.52
CA ALA A 35 15.50 -0.87 -4.60
C ALA A 35 15.63 -2.34 -4.16
N GLY A 36 14.57 -3.12 -4.37
CA GLY A 36 14.52 -4.52 -3.97
C GLY A 36 14.49 -4.80 -2.45
N LEU A 37 14.50 -3.77 -1.61
CA LEU A 37 14.56 -3.90 -0.16
C LEU A 37 13.33 -3.32 0.56
N GLY A 38 12.74 -2.24 0.05
CA GLY A 38 11.62 -1.55 0.69
C GLY A 38 12.03 -0.27 1.40
N VAL A 39 11.39 0.03 2.52
CA VAL A 39 11.64 1.27 3.27
C VAL A 39 12.81 1.11 4.24
N GLU A 40 13.79 2.01 4.14
CA GLU A 40 14.95 2.03 5.03
C GLU A 40 14.53 2.17 6.50
N GLY A 41 14.99 1.21 7.33
CA GLY A 41 14.69 1.18 8.76
C GLY A 41 13.29 0.67 9.11
N ASP A 42 12.51 0.16 8.15
CA ASP A 42 11.22 -0.48 8.41
C ASP A 42 11.38 -1.98 8.72
N ALA A 43 10.58 -2.50 9.64
CA ALA A 43 10.61 -3.90 10.05
C ALA A 43 10.34 -4.89 8.89
N HIS A 44 9.68 -4.42 7.82
CA HIS A 44 9.37 -5.23 6.65
C HIS A 44 10.45 -5.17 5.56
N MET A 45 11.54 -4.42 5.78
CA MET A 45 12.64 -4.28 4.83
C MET A 45 13.38 -5.61 4.63
N GLY A 46 13.65 -5.94 3.36
CA GLY A 46 14.53 -7.04 2.97
C GLY A 46 14.07 -7.74 1.69
N THR A 47 14.99 -8.51 1.10
CA THR A 47 14.81 -9.20 -0.19
C THR A 47 13.85 -10.39 -0.12
N THR A 48 13.78 -11.06 1.03
CA THR A 48 12.92 -12.23 1.25
C THR A 48 11.80 -11.95 2.24
N VAL A 49 10.73 -12.75 2.17
CA VAL A 49 9.57 -12.60 3.05
C VAL A 49 9.99 -12.56 4.52
N LYS A 50 9.62 -11.48 5.23
CA LYS A 50 9.88 -11.31 6.67
C LYS A 50 8.74 -11.81 7.56
N HIS A 51 7.58 -12.14 6.99
CA HIS A 51 6.42 -12.57 7.76
C HIS A 51 6.60 -14.01 8.28
N ARG A 52 6.61 -14.17 9.61
CA ARG A 52 6.92 -15.44 10.31
C ARG A 52 6.19 -16.66 9.75
N SER A 53 4.90 -16.52 9.37
CA SER A 53 4.11 -17.64 8.83
C SER A 53 4.54 -18.10 7.42
N ARG A 54 5.08 -17.20 6.59
CA ARG A 54 5.53 -17.51 5.22
C ARG A 54 6.99 -17.95 5.18
N VAL A 55 7.82 -17.43 6.09
CA VAL A 55 9.18 -17.93 6.35
C VAL A 55 9.15 -19.43 6.64
N ALA A 56 8.17 -19.89 7.42
CA ALA A 56 7.99 -21.31 7.73
C ALA A 56 7.63 -22.18 6.51
N GLN A 57 7.06 -21.59 5.43
CA GLN A 57 6.72 -22.31 4.20
C GLN A 57 7.86 -22.31 3.19
N ASN A 58 8.48 -21.16 2.93
CA ASN A 58 9.72 -21.06 2.15
C ASN A 58 10.41 -19.71 2.45
N PRO A 59 11.58 -19.73 3.11
CA PRO A 59 12.29 -18.51 3.51
C PRO A 59 12.92 -17.74 2.34
N ASN A 60 13.01 -18.34 1.15
CA ASN A 60 13.60 -17.74 -0.05
C ASN A 60 12.57 -17.07 -0.95
N GLN A 61 11.30 -16.99 -0.55
CA GLN A 61 10.28 -16.30 -1.34
C GLN A 61 10.64 -14.81 -1.47
N PRO A 62 10.57 -14.23 -2.68
CA PRO A 62 10.74 -12.80 -2.88
C PRO A 62 9.76 -11.99 -2.03
N ASN A 63 10.25 -10.92 -1.42
CA ASN A 63 9.40 -10.00 -0.69
C ASN A 63 8.57 -9.16 -1.66
N LEU A 64 7.31 -9.54 -1.89
CA LEU A 64 6.34 -8.76 -2.69
C LEU A 64 5.66 -7.64 -1.89
N ARG A 65 6.09 -7.43 -0.65
CA ARG A 65 5.43 -6.63 0.38
C ARG A 65 6.39 -5.58 0.96
N GLN A 66 7.18 -4.96 0.09
CA GLN A 66 8.26 -4.04 0.48
C GLN A 66 7.74 -2.66 0.89
N VAL A 67 6.69 -2.18 0.23
CA VAL A 67 6.02 -0.92 0.56
C VAL A 67 4.51 -1.16 0.55
N HIS A 68 3.83 -0.66 1.58
CA HIS A 68 2.38 -0.72 1.70
C HIS A 68 1.79 0.67 1.45
N LEU A 69 0.78 0.76 0.58
CA LEU A 69 0.10 2.03 0.27
C LEU A 69 -1.40 1.93 0.57
N ILE A 70 -1.94 2.89 1.33
CA ILE A 70 -3.38 3.03 1.55
C ILE A 70 -3.81 4.44 1.16
N HIS A 71 -4.71 4.52 0.18
CA HIS A 71 -5.32 5.76 -0.29
C HIS A 71 -6.09 6.49 0.82
N ALA A 72 -5.88 7.80 0.96
CA ALA A 72 -6.45 8.62 2.01
C ALA A 72 -7.98 8.69 1.95
N GLU A 73 -8.57 8.49 0.76
CA GLU A 73 -10.01 8.43 0.57
C GLU A 73 -10.66 7.27 1.35
N LEU A 74 -9.92 6.19 1.65
CA LEU A 74 -10.41 5.15 2.56
C LEU A 74 -10.64 5.72 3.96
N PHE A 75 -9.77 6.61 4.42
CA PHE A 75 -9.86 7.18 5.76
C PHE A 75 -11.06 8.12 5.86
N ASP A 76 -11.31 8.89 4.79
CA ASP A 76 -12.53 9.69 4.68
C ASP A 76 -13.78 8.78 4.74
N GLU A 77 -13.82 7.72 3.94
CA GLU A 77 -14.93 6.76 3.88
C GLU A 77 -15.23 6.15 5.26
N VAL A 78 -14.21 5.63 5.96
CA VAL A 78 -14.44 4.99 7.26
C VAL A 78 -14.71 6.01 8.37
N CYS A 79 -14.28 7.27 8.22
CA CYS A 79 -14.61 8.34 9.15
C CYS A 79 -16.11 8.66 9.11
N GLU A 80 -16.73 8.67 7.92
CA GLU A 80 -18.19 8.81 7.77
C GLU A 80 -18.96 7.67 8.47
N ASP A 81 -18.37 6.47 8.52
CA ASP A 81 -18.89 5.32 9.27
C ASP A 81 -18.59 5.36 10.80
N GLY A 82 -17.99 6.45 11.30
CA GLY A 82 -17.66 6.65 12.72
C GLY A 82 -16.29 6.10 13.14
N TYR A 83 -15.44 5.70 12.20
CA TYR A 83 -14.08 5.21 12.47
C TYR A 83 -13.03 6.26 12.12
N HIS A 84 -12.52 6.96 13.13
CA HIS A 84 -11.36 7.84 12.96
C HIS A 84 -10.07 7.03 12.75
N VAL A 85 -9.48 7.12 11.57
CA VAL A 85 -8.20 6.48 11.21
C VAL A 85 -7.26 7.56 10.69
N GLU A 86 -6.09 7.68 11.29
CA GLU A 86 -5.03 8.59 10.87
C GLU A 86 -3.95 7.85 10.06
N PRO A 87 -3.15 8.57 9.26
CA PRO A 87 -2.08 7.93 8.50
C PRO A 87 -1.07 7.15 9.36
N GLY A 88 -0.59 6.05 8.79
CA GLY A 88 0.28 5.06 9.42
C GLY A 88 -0.45 4.11 10.38
N GLN A 89 -1.70 4.39 10.78
CA GLN A 89 -2.39 3.58 11.78
C GLN A 89 -2.77 2.20 11.28
N LEU A 90 -2.99 2.03 9.97
CA LEU A 90 -3.23 0.72 9.35
C LEU A 90 -1.96 0.05 8.81
N GLY A 91 -0.80 0.57 9.18
CA GLY A 91 0.51 0.00 8.89
C GLY A 91 1.02 0.28 7.47
N GLU A 92 0.41 1.22 6.76
CA GLU A 92 0.91 1.71 5.48
C GLU A 92 2.18 2.55 5.64
N ASN A 93 3.00 2.53 4.59
CA ASN A 93 4.20 3.34 4.49
C ASN A 93 3.95 4.65 3.77
N ILE A 94 3.05 4.66 2.80
CA ILE A 94 2.70 5.84 2.00
C ILE A 94 1.19 5.95 1.96
N THR A 95 0.69 7.15 2.25
CA THR A 95 -0.73 7.47 2.14
C THR A 95 -0.93 8.39 0.94
N PRO A 96 -1.25 7.86 -0.26
CA PRO A 96 -1.54 8.68 -1.42
C PRO A 96 -2.96 9.28 -1.38
N ARG A 97 -3.20 10.33 -2.15
CA ARG A 97 -4.53 10.87 -2.47
C ARG A 97 -4.61 11.27 -3.94
N GLY A 98 -5.80 11.20 -4.53
CA GLY A 98 -6.09 11.65 -5.90
C GLY A 98 -5.91 10.58 -6.98
N ILE A 99 -5.57 9.34 -6.59
CA ILE A 99 -5.45 8.18 -7.49
C ILE A 99 -6.32 7.03 -7.00
N ASP A 100 -6.99 6.36 -7.93
CA ASP A 100 -7.84 5.20 -7.63
C ASP A 100 -6.99 3.93 -7.57
N LEU A 101 -6.26 3.82 -6.45
CA LEU A 101 -5.22 2.83 -6.21
C LEU A 101 -5.69 1.38 -6.40
N LEU A 102 -6.93 1.08 -6.03
CA LEU A 102 -7.49 -0.28 -6.05
C LEU A 102 -7.93 -0.74 -7.44
N ARG A 103 -8.13 0.18 -8.39
CA ARG A 103 -8.50 -0.13 -9.78
C ARG A 103 -7.31 -0.17 -10.73
N LEU A 104 -6.12 0.21 -10.27
CA LEU A 104 -4.90 0.09 -11.06
C LEU A 104 -4.60 -1.38 -11.34
N PRO A 105 -4.11 -1.72 -12.53
CA PRO A 105 -3.74 -3.11 -12.84
C PRO A 105 -2.47 -3.54 -12.10
N THR A 106 -2.32 -4.85 -11.90
CA THR A 106 -1.08 -5.47 -11.42
C THR A 106 0.08 -5.09 -12.34
N GLY A 107 1.23 -4.72 -11.78
CA GLY A 107 2.40 -4.26 -12.54
C GLY A 107 2.38 -2.77 -12.88
N THR A 108 1.38 -2.02 -12.41
CA THR A 108 1.39 -0.55 -12.48
C THR A 108 2.58 0.02 -11.71
N ARG A 109 3.26 0.98 -12.32
CA ARG A 109 4.37 1.70 -11.69
C ARG A 109 3.89 3.06 -11.20
N LEU A 110 4.20 3.36 -9.94
CA LEU A 110 4.00 4.67 -9.35
C LEU A 110 5.35 5.37 -9.27
N HIS A 111 5.46 6.47 -10.00
CA HIS A 111 6.59 7.39 -9.90
C HIS A 111 6.25 8.41 -8.82
N ILE A 112 7.05 8.46 -7.76
CA ILE A 112 6.78 9.21 -6.54
C ILE A 112 7.94 10.18 -6.30
N GLY A 113 7.62 11.47 -6.23
CA GLY A 113 8.62 12.51 -6.06
C GLY A 113 9.56 12.59 -7.26
N GLU A 114 10.84 12.83 -6.99
CA GLU A 114 11.86 13.03 -8.03
C GLU A 114 12.38 11.72 -8.64
N GLN A 115 12.58 10.68 -7.80
CA GLN A 115 13.34 9.49 -8.18
C GLN A 115 12.61 8.18 -7.92
N ALA A 116 11.79 8.10 -6.87
CA ALA A 116 11.32 6.83 -6.37
C ALA A 116 10.31 6.18 -7.34
N VAL A 117 10.49 4.89 -7.62
CA VAL A 117 9.55 4.11 -8.45
C VAL A 117 9.20 2.81 -7.73
N VAL A 118 7.90 2.60 -7.52
CA VAL A 118 7.37 1.34 -6.98
C VAL A 118 6.46 0.66 -7.97
N GLU A 119 6.45 -0.67 -8.00
CA GLU A 119 5.55 -1.48 -8.82
C GLU A 119 4.51 -2.18 -7.95
N ILE A 120 3.23 -1.96 -8.25
CA ILE A 120 2.12 -2.56 -7.53
C ILE A 120 2.08 -4.07 -7.81
N THR A 121 2.16 -4.87 -6.75
CA THR A 121 2.16 -6.33 -6.82
C THR A 121 0.80 -6.95 -6.54
N GLY A 122 -0.07 -6.25 -5.79
CA GLY A 122 -1.41 -6.73 -5.49
C GLY A 122 -2.08 -6.05 -4.30
N LEU A 123 -3.28 -6.52 -3.95
CA LEU A 123 -4.06 -6.05 -2.81
C LEU A 123 -3.47 -6.55 -1.50
N ARG A 124 -3.36 -5.66 -0.51
CA ARG A 124 -3.08 -6.06 0.86
C ARG A 124 -4.27 -6.87 1.39
N ASN A 125 -3.99 -7.96 2.12
CA ASN A 125 -5.05 -8.74 2.76
C ASN A 125 -5.42 -8.18 4.14
N PRO A 126 -6.67 -7.72 4.36
CA PRO A 126 -7.17 -7.44 5.70
C PRO A 126 -7.03 -8.64 6.64
N CYS A 127 -6.71 -8.36 7.91
CA CYS A 127 -6.54 -9.36 8.95
C CYS A 127 -7.15 -8.88 10.27
N ALA A 128 -7.28 -9.80 11.23
CA ALA A 128 -7.88 -9.54 12.54
C ALA A 128 -7.22 -8.37 13.32
N GLN A 129 -5.95 -8.07 13.05
CA GLN A 129 -5.24 -6.95 13.69
C GLN A 129 -5.92 -5.59 13.42
N ILE A 130 -6.72 -5.46 12.36
CA ILE A 130 -7.54 -4.26 12.14
C ILE A 130 -8.61 -4.11 13.22
N ASP A 131 -9.28 -5.19 13.61
CA ASP A 131 -10.28 -5.15 14.67
C ASP A 131 -9.63 -5.04 16.06
N ASP A 132 -8.42 -5.58 16.24
CA ASP A 132 -7.63 -5.34 17.45
C ASP A 132 -7.25 -3.86 17.60
N PHE A 133 -6.95 -3.20 16.48
CA PHE A 133 -6.70 -1.75 16.43
C PHE A 133 -7.99 -0.95 16.66
N ARG A 134 -9.08 -1.32 15.96
CA ARG A 134 -10.38 -0.68 16.12
C ARG A 134 -11.51 -1.65 15.79
N LYS A 135 -12.21 -2.09 16.82
CA LYS A 135 -13.29 -3.08 16.73
C LYS A 135 -14.35 -2.67 15.69
N GLY A 136 -14.60 -3.54 14.73
CA GLY A 136 -15.62 -3.38 13.68
C GLY A 136 -15.07 -2.82 12.37
N LEU A 137 -13.86 -2.25 12.38
CA LEU A 137 -13.25 -1.64 11.20
C LEU A 137 -12.92 -2.67 10.11
N LEU A 138 -12.63 -3.93 10.47
CA LEU A 138 -12.34 -4.98 9.49
C LEU A 138 -13.51 -5.16 8.50
N SER A 139 -14.74 -5.06 9.01
CA SER A 139 -15.95 -5.19 8.19
C SER A 139 -16.14 -4.07 7.16
N ARG A 140 -15.49 -2.91 7.37
CA ARG A 140 -15.52 -1.77 6.44
C ARG A 140 -14.48 -1.88 5.33
N VAL A 141 -13.34 -2.50 5.63
CA VAL A 141 -12.24 -2.64 4.65
C VAL A 141 -12.24 -3.98 3.91
N LEU A 142 -13.08 -4.92 4.33
CA LEU A 142 -13.29 -6.22 3.70
C LEU A 142 -14.79 -6.41 3.44
N VAL A 143 -15.26 -5.94 2.30
CA VAL A 143 -16.67 -5.96 1.92
C VAL A 143 -16.94 -6.99 0.83
N ARG A 144 -18.22 -7.28 0.57
CA ARG A 144 -18.64 -8.10 -0.57
C ARG A 144 -19.36 -7.23 -1.58
N ASP A 145 -19.12 -7.48 -2.87
CA ASP A 145 -19.92 -6.91 -3.94
C ASP A 145 -21.28 -7.62 -4.08
N GLU A 146 -22.10 -7.13 -5.01
CA GLU A 146 -23.43 -7.68 -5.32
C GLU A 146 -23.38 -9.15 -5.77
N ASN A 147 -22.24 -9.60 -6.28
CA ASN A 147 -22.00 -10.98 -6.72
C ASN A 147 -21.37 -11.85 -5.60
N GLY A 148 -21.24 -11.31 -4.39
CA GLY A 148 -20.65 -11.99 -3.24
C GLY A 148 -19.11 -12.06 -3.24
N SER A 149 -18.44 -11.44 -4.22
CA SER A 149 -16.98 -11.41 -4.34
C SER A 149 -16.37 -10.46 -3.30
N LEU A 150 -15.24 -10.86 -2.71
CA LEU A 150 -14.57 -10.07 -1.68
C LEU A 150 -13.81 -8.88 -2.29
N ILE A 151 -14.20 -7.67 -1.89
CA ILE A 151 -13.47 -6.43 -2.15
C ILE A 151 -12.57 -6.14 -0.95
N ARG A 152 -11.27 -5.94 -1.21
CA ARG A 152 -10.28 -5.56 -0.21
C ARG A 152 -9.95 -4.09 -0.40
N LYS A 153 -10.36 -3.25 0.55
CA LYS A 153 -10.12 -1.81 0.51
C LYS A 153 -8.85 -1.37 1.22
N ALA A 154 -8.20 -2.24 1.97
CA ALA A 154 -7.03 -1.92 2.80
C ALA A 154 -5.72 -1.69 2.02
N GLY A 155 -5.80 -1.12 0.81
CA GLY A 155 -4.64 -0.71 0.03
C GLY A 155 -3.97 -1.81 -0.79
N VAL A 156 -2.79 -1.46 -1.30
CA VAL A 156 -1.96 -2.31 -2.16
C VAL A 156 -0.58 -2.49 -1.57
N MET A 157 0.07 -3.58 -1.97
CA MET A 157 1.47 -3.82 -1.73
C MET A 157 2.25 -3.55 -3.02
N SER A 158 3.51 -3.16 -2.85
CA SER A 158 4.42 -2.93 -3.96
C SER A 158 5.85 -3.35 -3.62
N ILE A 159 6.66 -3.41 -4.68
CA ILE A 159 8.12 -3.53 -4.61
C ILE A 159 8.79 -2.25 -5.09
N VAL A 160 9.98 -1.96 -4.60
CA VAL A 160 10.77 -0.81 -5.02
C VAL A 160 11.59 -1.19 -6.24
N LEU A 161 11.32 -0.55 -7.38
CA LEU A 161 12.09 -0.71 -8.61
C LEU A 161 13.27 0.27 -8.65
N ASN A 162 13.01 1.54 -8.30
CA ASN A 162 14.04 2.56 -8.18
C ASN A 162 13.95 3.24 -6.82
N GLY A 163 15.09 3.38 -6.15
CA GLY A 163 15.18 4.03 -4.85
C GLY A 163 15.00 5.55 -4.93
N GLY A 164 14.82 6.16 -3.78
CA GLY A 164 14.63 7.61 -3.66
C GLY A 164 14.03 8.00 -2.33
N GLU A 165 14.21 9.25 -1.95
CA GLU A 165 13.51 9.82 -0.81
C GLU A 165 12.07 10.18 -1.21
N VAL A 166 11.12 9.93 -0.31
CA VAL A 166 9.70 10.28 -0.47
C VAL A 166 9.23 11.06 0.75
N ARG A 167 8.50 12.15 0.51
CA ARG A 167 8.00 13.10 1.52
C ARG A 167 6.52 13.40 1.29
N ALA A 168 5.86 13.93 2.33
CA ALA A 168 4.55 14.54 2.15
C ALA A 168 4.63 15.69 1.12
N GLY A 169 3.63 15.78 0.25
CA GLY A 169 3.56 16.74 -0.86
C GLY A 169 4.17 16.25 -2.18
N ASP A 170 4.89 15.11 -2.18
CA ASP A 170 5.44 14.55 -3.41
C ASP A 170 4.33 14.16 -4.39
N ARG A 171 4.54 14.49 -5.67
CA ARG A 171 3.62 14.10 -6.74
C ARG A 171 3.73 12.61 -7.02
N ILE A 172 2.60 12.02 -7.38
CA ILE A 172 2.51 10.63 -7.82
C ILE A 172 2.00 10.59 -9.25
N ARG A 173 2.81 10.03 -10.15
CA ARG A 173 2.42 9.77 -11.54
C ARG A 173 2.26 8.27 -11.77
N VAL A 174 1.17 7.90 -12.43
CA VAL A 174 0.84 6.52 -12.77
C VAL A 174 1.41 6.17 -14.14
N GLU A 175 2.13 5.05 -14.23
CA GLU A 175 2.54 4.41 -15.49
C GLU A 175 1.90 3.01 -15.54
N LEU A 176 1.00 2.81 -16.49
CA LEU A 176 0.31 1.54 -16.68
C LEU A 176 1.24 0.50 -17.33
N PRO A 177 1.08 -0.79 -17.00
CA PRO A 177 1.77 -1.87 -17.69
C PRO A 177 1.25 -1.98 -19.14
N PRO A 178 1.97 -2.68 -20.05
CA PRO A 178 1.42 -3.00 -21.36
C PRO A 178 0.16 -3.89 -21.23
N PRO A 179 -0.82 -3.76 -22.14
CA PRO A 179 -1.99 -4.64 -22.16
C PRO A 179 -1.59 -6.10 -22.48
N PRO A 180 -2.40 -7.10 -22.07
CA PRO A 180 -3.69 -6.96 -21.40
C PRO A 180 -3.57 -6.62 -19.90
N PHE A 181 -4.43 -5.72 -19.43
CA PHE A 181 -4.49 -5.33 -18.02
C PHE A 181 -5.02 -6.47 -17.15
N ARG A 182 -4.30 -6.80 -16.08
CA ARG A 182 -4.72 -7.79 -15.08
C ARG A 182 -5.19 -7.09 -13.82
N PRO A 183 -6.35 -7.46 -13.25
CA PRO A 183 -6.80 -6.91 -11.98
C PRO A 183 -5.80 -7.25 -10.85
N LEU A 184 -5.88 -6.50 -9.75
CA LEU A 184 -5.09 -6.79 -8.56
C LEU A 184 -5.64 -8.01 -7.84
N GLU A 185 -4.76 -8.96 -7.54
CA GLU A 185 -5.04 -10.10 -6.69
C GLU A 185 -4.44 -9.90 -5.30
N ARG A 186 -4.87 -10.72 -4.34
CA ARG A 186 -4.33 -10.69 -2.99
C ARG A 186 -2.89 -11.22 -2.98
N VAL A 187 -1.96 -10.44 -2.45
CA VAL A 187 -0.57 -10.86 -2.14
C VAL A 187 -0.35 -11.12 -0.66
#